data_AF-A0A1M7SA69-F1
#
_entry.id   AF-A0A1M7SA69-F1
#
_cell.length_a   1.000
_cell.length_b   1.000
_cell.length_c   1.000
_cell.angle_alpha   90.00
_cell.angle_beta   90.00
_cell.angle_gamma   90.00
#
_symmetry.space_group_name_H-M   'P 1'
#
loop_
_entity.id
_entity.type
_entity.pdbx_description
1 polymer ?
#
loop_
_entity_poly.entity_id
_entity_poly.type
_entity_poly.pdbx_seq_one_letter_code
_entity_poly.pdbx_strand_id
1 'polypeptide(L)' 'MSLVSGGKASASVVVANRMRIALIDREALEQLARQSPEIGNAFDGALNRGLAAKVLRMNRAALAGAADVSGYREIPDLAS' A
#
# COMPACT_ATOMS: atom_id res chain seq x y z
N MET A 1 -2.16 3.51 4.88
CA MET A 1 -3.55 3.93 4.59
C MET A 1 -4.31 4.24 5.86
N SER A 2 -4.32 3.37 6.89
CA SER A 2 -4.94 3.66 8.19
C SER A 2 -4.63 5.05 8.75
N LEU A 3 -3.38 5.52 8.67
CA LEU A 3 -2.97 6.85 9.13
C LEU A 3 -3.68 8.00 8.38
N VAL A 4 -3.87 7.88 7.07
CA VAL A 4 -4.48 8.93 6.22
C VAL A 4 -6.00 8.81 6.20
N SER A 5 -6.53 7.58 6.14
CA SER A 5 -7.97 7.32 6.00
C SER A 5 -8.70 7.14 7.32
N GLY A 6 -7.99 7.07 8.45
CA GLY A 6 -8.55 6.78 9.78
C GLY A 6 -9.11 5.36 9.96
N GLY A 7 -9.13 4.53 8.93
CA GLY A 7 -9.61 3.15 8.98
C GLY A 7 -8.64 2.21 9.69
N LYS A 8 -9.08 0.99 10.00
CA LYS A 8 -8.22 -0.05 10.60
C LYS A 8 -7.08 -0.46 9.65
N ALA A 9 -6.01 -1.03 10.22
CA ALA A 9 -4.92 -1.58 9.42
C ALA A 9 -5.44 -2.64 8.44
N SER A 10 -5.10 -2.47 7.16
CA SER A 10 -5.54 -3.37 6.08
C SER A 10 -4.65 -4.60 5.91
N ALA A 11 -3.53 -4.67 6.64
CA ALA A 11 -2.55 -5.73 6.54
C ALA A 11 -1.74 -5.83 7.83
N SER A 12 -1.31 -7.03 8.17
CA SER A 12 -0.34 -7.28 9.24
C SER A 12 1.08 -7.06 8.70
N VAL A 13 1.93 -6.42 9.50
CA VAL A 13 3.34 -6.25 9.19
C VAL A 13 4.15 -7.18 10.10
N VAL A 14 4.98 -8.03 9.50
CA VAL A 14 5.91 -8.90 10.21
C VAL A 14 7.33 -8.47 9.86
N VAL A 15 8.16 -8.34 10.89
CA VAL A 15 9.57 -7.97 10.75
C VAL A 15 10.36 -9.19 10.29
N ALA A 16 10.88 -9.15 9.06
CA ALA A 16 11.63 -10.28 8.48
C ALA A 16 13.09 -10.36 8.97
N ASN A 17 13.69 -9.23 9.32
CA ASN A 17 15.08 -9.12 9.78
C ASN A 17 15.16 -8.20 10.99
N ARG A 18 16.19 -8.36 11.83
CA ARG A 18 16.39 -7.49 12.99
C ARG A 18 16.49 -6.03 12.56
N MET A 19 15.54 -5.21 13.02
CA MET A 19 15.44 -3.78 12.67
C MET A 19 15.02 -2.94 13.86
N ARG A 20 15.32 -1.64 13.80
CA ARG A 20 14.83 -0.64 14.77
C ARG A 20 13.73 0.18 14.10
N ILE A 21 12.63 0.39 14.81
CA ILE A 21 11.45 1.09 14.29
C ILE A 21 11.12 2.22 15.27
N ALA A 22 10.97 3.44 14.76
CA ALA A 22 10.42 4.54 15.52
C ALA A 22 8.89 4.44 15.50
N LEU A 23 8.27 4.48 16.68
CA LEU A 23 6.82 4.56 16.81
C LEU A 23 6.42 6.01 17.02
N ILE A 24 5.44 6.47 16.26
CA ILE A 24 4.89 7.82 16.38
C ILE A 24 3.39 7.67 16.53
N ASP A 25 2.84 8.31 17.57
CA ASP A 25 1.40 8.42 17.73
C ASP A 25 0.81 9.36 16.65
N ARG A 26 -0.38 9.02 16.17
CA ARG A 26 -1.02 9.77 15.09
C ARG A 26 -1.36 11.19 15.51
N GLU A 27 -1.95 11.37 16.69
CA GLU A 27 -2.36 12.68 17.17
C GLU A 27 -1.14 13.55 17.45
N ALA A 28 -0.10 12.96 18.04
CA ALA A 28 1.19 13.64 18.22
C ALA A 28 1.80 14.10 16.89
N LEU A 29 1.74 13.27 15.85
CA LEU A 29 2.20 13.62 14.50
C LEU A 29 1.38 14.78 13.90
N GLU A 30 0.05 14.75 14.04
CA GLU A 30 -0.84 15.81 13.56
C GLU A 30 -0.62 17.13 14.31
N GLN A 31 -0.32 17.09 15.62
CA GLN A 31 0.08 18.27 16.38
C GLN A 31 1.44 18.82 15.91
N LEU A 32 2.43 17.94 15.71
CA LEU A 32 3.76 18.32 15.24
C LEU A 32 3.71 18.96 13.84
N ALA A 33 2.92 18.38 12.92
CA ALA A 33 2.73 18.92 11.58
C ALA A 33 2.07 20.30 11.58
N ARG A 34 1.19 20.59 12.55
CA ARG A 34 0.60 21.93 12.73
C ARG A 34 1.59 22.95 13.28
N GLN A 35 2.56 22.51 14.08
CA GLN A 35 3.59 23.38 14.66
C GLN A 35 4.74 23.68 13.69
N SER A 36 5.01 22.81 12.73
CA SER A 36 5.98 23.04 11.64
C SER A 36 5.40 22.59 10.28
N PRO A 37 5.05 23.56 9.42
CA PRO A 37 4.58 23.26 8.07
C PRO A 37 5.58 22.46 7.22
N GLU A 38 6.89 22.64 7.45
CA GLU A 38 7.95 21.91 6.74
C GLU A 38 7.88 20.41 7.03
N ILE A 39 7.65 20.05 8.30
CA ILE A 39 7.47 18.66 8.72
C ILE A 39 6.20 18.11 8.07
N GLY A 40 5.07 18.83 8.14
CA GLY A 40 3.83 18.41 7.49
C GLY A 40 4.01 18.12 6.00
N ASN A 41 4.61 19.05 5.26
CA ASN A 41 4.85 18.91 3.83
C ASN A 41 5.78 17.72 3.50
N ALA A 42 6.81 17.48 4.32
CA ALA A 42 7.72 16.36 4.13
C ALA A 42 7.01 15.01 4.32
N PHE A 43 6.16 14.90 5.35
CA PHE A 43 5.36 13.70 5.61
C PHE A 43 4.33 13.45 4.51
N ASP A 44 3.57 14.46 4.10
CA ASP A 44 2.59 14.34 3.03
C ASP A 44 3.25 13.93 1.71
N GLY A 45 4.38 14.54 1.37
CA GLY A 45 5.16 14.17 0.19
C GLY A 45 5.63 12.71 0.23
N ALA A 46 6.12 12.23 1.38
CA ALA A 46 6.57 10.84 1.54
C ALA A 46 5.40 9.85 1.42
N LEU A 47 4.26 10.14 2.07
CA LEU A 47 3.07 9.30 2.05
C LEU A 47 2.46 9.24 0.65
N ASN A 48 2.35 10.37 -0.05
CA ASN A 48 1.78 10.44 -1.40
C ASN A 48 2.63 9.67 -2.42
N ARG A 49 3.97 9.79 -2.35
CA ARG A 49 4.88 8.99 -3.20
C ARG A 49 4.72 7.49 -2.93
N GLY A 50 4.64 7.09 -1.67
CA GLY A 50 4.43 5.70 -1.27
C GLY A 50 3.10 5.15 -1.79
N LEU A 51 2.04 5.96 -1.72
CA LEU A 51 0.72 5.61 -2.25
C LEU A 51 0.74 5.43 -3.77
N ALA A 52 1.32 6.39 -4.50
CA ALA A 52 1.44 6.30 -5.96
C ALA A 52 2.18 5.03 -6.37
N ALA A 53 3.31 4.72 -5.73
CA ALA A 53 4.06 3.49 -5.99
C ALA A 53 3.25 2.22 -5.70
N LYS A 54 2.46 2.21 -4.60
CA LYS A 54 1.57 1.08 -4.26
C LYS A 54 0.47 0.90 -5.30
N VAL A 55 -0.21 1.97 -5.72
CA VAL A 55 -1.27 1.91 -6.74
C VAL A 55 -0.73 1.38 -8.06
N LEU A 56 0.43 1.88 -8.51
CA LEU A 56 1.07 1.38 -9.74
C LEU A 56 1.41 -0.12 -9.67
N ARG A 57 1.79 -0.63 -8.49
CA ARG A 57 2.04 -2.07 -8.28
C ARG A 57 0.73 -2.86 -8.28
N MET A 58 -0.32 -2.35 -7.66
CA MET A 58 -1.64 -3.00 -7.64
C MET A 58 -2.25 -3.08 -9.05
N ASN A 59 -2.17 -1.99 -9.82
CA ASN A 59 -2.65 -1.96 -11.20
C ASN A 59 -1.91 -2.98 -12.07
N ARG A 60 -0.58 -3.07 -11.93
CA ARG A 60 0.23 -4.09 -12.62
C ARG A 60 -0.17 -5.51 -12.24
N ALA A 61 -0.38 -5.79 -10.94
CA ALA A 61 -0.82 -7.10 -10.48
C ALA A 61 -2.22 -7.47 -10.98
N ALA A 62 -3.14 -6.51 -11.03
CA ALA A 62 -4.49 -6.71 -11.57
C ALA A 62 -4.46 -7.02 -13.07
N LEU A 63 -3.62 -6.34 -13.85
CA LEU A 63 -3.44 -6.62 -15.28
C LEU A 63 -2.81 -8.00 -15.53
N ALA A 64 -1.82 -8.39 -14.75
CA ALA A 64 -1.21 -9.72 -14.83
C ALA A 64 -2.21 -10.83 -14.47
N GLY A 65 -3.02 -10.63 -13.43
CA GLY A 65 -4.10 -11.56 -13.06
C GLY A 65 -5.17 -11.66 -14.15
N ALA A 66 -5.52 -10.57 -14.83
CA ALA A 66 -6.48 -10.60 -15.94
C ALA A 66 -5.98 -11.38 -17.16
N ALA A 67 -4.68 -11.36 -17.44
CA ALA A 67 -4.07 -12.15 -18.51
C ALA A 67 -4.08 -13.67 -18.21
N ASP A 68 -3.88 -14.04 -16.93
CA ASP A 68 -3.87 -15.43 -16.47
C ASP A 68 -5.24 -16.12 -16.61
N VAL A 69 -6.34 -15.37 -16.38
CA VAL A 69 -7.72 -15.90 -16.53
C VAL A 69 -8.09 -16.12 -18.01
N SER A 70 -7.45 -15.41 -18.95
CA SER A 70 -7.70 -15.59 -20.39
C SER A 70 -7.05 -16.84 -20.98
N GLY A 71 -6.08 -17.46 -20.28
CA GLY A 71 -5.36 -18.65 -20.74
C GLY A 71 -6.04 -19.99 -20.41
N TYR A 72 -7.09 -19.99 -19.57
CA TYR A 72 -7.76 -21.21 -19.09
C TYR A 72 -9.02 -21.60 -19.87
N ARG A 73 -9.12 -21.21 -21.16
CA ARG A 73 -10.29 -21.48 -22.01
C ARG A 73 -9.96 -22.36 -23.22
N GLU A 74 -9.06 -23.33 -23.08
CA GLU A 74 -9.05 -24.51 -23.94
C GLU A 74 -9.68 -25.66 -23.17
N ILE A 75 -10.99 -25.82 -23.34
CA ILE A 75 -11.72 -27.02 -22.92
C ILE A 75 -11.16 -28.16 -23.79
N PRO A 76 -10.62 -29.25 -23.22
CA PRO A 76 -10.24 -30.39 -24.04
C PRO A 76 -11.49 -30.96 -24.69
N ASP A 77 -11.46 -31.02 -26.02
CA ASP A 77 -12.43 -31.71 -26.85
C ASP A 77 -12.63 -33.14 -26.33
N LEU A 78 -13.82 -33.41 -25.80
CA LEU A 78 -14.22 -34.72 -25.31
C LEU A 78 -15.26 -35.29 -26.27
N ALA A 79 -14.90 -36.45 -26.85
CA ALA A 79 -15.63 -37.35 -27.75
C ALA A 79 -15.49 -37.02 -29.25
N SER A 80 -14.70 -37.75 -30.05
CA SER A 80 -14.67 -39.23 -30.29
C SER A 80 -16.03 -39.81 -30.65
#